data_AF-A0A1R2C5W8-F1
#
_entry.id   AF-A0A1R2C5W8-F1
#
_cell.length_a   1.000
_cell.length_b   1.000
_cell.length_c   1.000
_cell.angle_alpha   90.00
_cell.angle_beta   90.00
_cell.angle_gamma   90.00
#
_symmetry.space_group_name_H-M   'P 1'
#
loop_
_entity.id
_entity.type
_entity.pdbx_description
1 polymer ?
#
loop_
_entity_poly.entity_id
_entity_poly.type
_entity_poly.pdbx_seq_one_letter_code
_entity_poly.pdbx_strand_id
1 'polypeptide(L)'
;MESFEVELDGKVYKVKSIRNLNGHLIGPYHIHAGKSVPIVKNNDPGRMEEGEVYAIETFGSTGKGVVHDDMECSHHMIDFDMFQKPVPIRDPKARALLKHIEKKYGTLPWSRRQLTRDGENKHLMPLKSLINAGIVVPYPPLCDIRGSFVSQMEHTVLLRPTCKEIISRGDDF
;
A
#
# COMPACT_ATOMS: atom_id res chain seq x y z
N MET A 1 -15.16 15.31 0.55
CA MET A 1 -14.81 14.97 -0.84
C MET A 1 -15.94 15.32 -1.80
N GLU A 2 -17.12 14.68 -1.69
CA GLU A 2 -18.20 14.83 -2.68
C GLU A 2 -18.99 16.16 -2.66
N SER A 3 -18.59 17.13 -1.84
CA SER A 3 -19.11 18.49 -1.87
C SER A 3 -18.39 19.38 -2.89
N PHE A 4 -17.34 18.87 -3.55
CA PHE A 4 -16.49 19.61 -4.48
C PHE A 4 -16.74 19.20 -5.93
N GLU A 5 -16.58 20.17 -6.81
CA GLU A 5 -16.59 20.03 -8.26
C GLU A 5 -15.33 20.67 -8.84
N VAL A 6 -14.84 20.14 -9.96
CA VAL A 6 -13.67 20.68 -10.68
C VAL A 6 -13.99 20.74 -12.18
N GLU A 7 -13.53 21.80 -12.85
CA GLU A 7 -13.60 21.90 -14.31
C GLU A 7 -12.23 21.61 -14.92
N LEU A 8 -12.15 20.62 -15.80
CA LEU A 8 -10.94 20.23 -16.52
C LEU A 8 -11.30 20.14 -18.01
N ASP A 9 -10.53 20.83 -18.85
CA ASP A 9 -10.72 20.86 -20.31
C ASP A 9 -12.18 21.16 -20.75
N GLY A 10 -12.83 22.11 -20.07
CA GLY A 10 -14.22 22.51 -20.36
C GLY A 10 -15.29 21.52 -19.89
N LYS A 11 -14.92 20.52 -19.09
CA LYS A 11 -15.86 19.55 -18.51
C LYS A 11 -15.85 19.62 -16.98
N VAL A 12 -17.03 19.77 -16.39
CA VAL A 12 -17.23 19.75 -14.94
C VAL A 12 -17.34 18.30 -14.43
N TYR A 13 -16.63 18.02 -13.35
CA TYR A 13 -16.60 16.74 -12.66
C TYR A 13 -16.94 16.94 -11.19
N LYS A 14 -17.92 16.19 -10.69
CA LYS A 14 -18.06 15.99 -9.25
C LYS A 14 -16.95 15.05 -8.76
N VAL A 15 -16.19 15.47 -7.75
CA VAL A 15 -15.09 14.67 -7.22
C VAL A 15 -15.65 13.45 -6.48
N LYS A 16 -15.15 12.26 -6.81
CA LYS A 16 -15.53 10.99 -6.17
C LYS A 16 -14.41 10.46 -5.31
N SER A 17 -14.73 9.92 -4.14
CA SER A 17 -13.77 9.09 -3.40
C SER A 17 -13.51 7.78 -4.15
N ILE A 18 -12.27 7.30 -4.19
CA ILE A 18 -11.95 5.97 -4.69
C ILE A 18 -12.35 4.92 -3.65
N ARG A 19 -13.50 4.28 -3.86
CA ARG A 19 -14.16 3.49 -2.79
C ARG A 19 -13.45 2.22 -2.35
N ASN A 20 -12.53 1.70 -3.15
CA ASN A 20 -11.73 0.51 -2.83
C ASN A 20 -10.26 0.84 -2.50
N LEU A 21 -9.96 2.10 -2.16
CA LEU A 21 -8.74 2.50 -1.46
C LEU A 21 -9.10 3.01 -0.07
N ASN A 22 -8.24 2.77 0.90
CA ASN A 22 -8.49 3.04 2.31
C ASN A 22 -7.19 3.48 2.98
N GLY A 23 -7.29 4.28 4.03
CA GLY A 23 -6.21 4.35 5.00
C GLY A 23 -6.12 3.06 5.81
N HIS A 24 -5.14 2.97 6.71
CA HIS A 24 -4.87 1.71 7.39
C HIS A 24 -4.13 1.88 8.72
N LEU A 25 -4.24 0.87 9.58
CA LEU A 25 -3.41 0.74 10.77
C LEU A 25 -1.96 0.43 10.37
N ILE A 26 -1.01 1.00 11.09
CA ILE A 26 0.42 0.79 10.94
C ILE A 26 0.92 0.09 12.21
N GLY A 27 1.64 -1.01 12.02
CA GLY A 27 2.32 -1.74 13.09
C GLY A 27 3.85 -1.73 12.91
N PRO A 28 4.62 -2.17 13.91
CA PRO A 28 6.07 -2.30 13.79
C PRO A 28 6.44 -3.20 12.61
N TYR A 29 7.13 -2.64 11.61
CA TYR A 29 7.49 -3.33 10.37
C TYR A 29 6.30 -3.91 9.59
N HIS A 30 5.07 -3.47 9.86
CA HIS A 30 3.86 -3.94 9.21
C HIS A 30 3.06 -2.75 8.71
N ILE A 31 3.24 -2.39 7.44
CA ILE A 31 2.62 -1.17 6.89
C ILE A 31 1.09 -1.27 6.93
N HIS A 32 0.51 -2.45 6.66
CA HIS A 32 -0.94 -2.70 6.70
C HIS A 32 -1.32 -3.66 7.85
N ALA A 33 -1.40 -3.18 9.08
CA ALA A 33 -1.57 -4.01 10.28
C ALA A 33 -3.00 -4.51 10.57
N GLY A 34 -3.86 -4.59 9.54
CA GLY A 34 -5.12 -5.34 9.59
C GLY A 34 -6.41 -4.53 9.76
N LYS A 35 -6.39 -3.30 10.30
CA LYS A 35 -7.57 -2.40 10.27
C LYS A 35 -7.49 -1.44 9.08
N SER A 36 -8.60 -1.25 8.38
CA SER A 36 -8.74 -0.30 7.27
C SER A 36 -9.58 0.92 7.68
N VAL A 37 -9.26 2.08 7.13
CA VAL A 37 -9.98 3.35 7.33
C VAL A 37 -10.71 3.71 6.04
N PRO A 38 -12.03 3.43 5.94
CA PRO A 38 -12.78 3.65 4.71
C PRO A 38 -12.96 5.13 4.39
N ILE A 39 -12.90 5.49 3.10
CA ILE A 39 -13.11 6.87 2.61
C ILE A 39 -14.48 7.08 1.97
N VAL A 40 -15.36 6.11 2.14
CA VAL A 40 -16.78 6.12 1.79
C VAL A 40 -17.57 5.52 2.94
N LYS A 41 -18.86 5.85 3.03
CA LYS A 41 -19.75 5.24 4.02
C LYS A 41 -19.77 3.72 3.86
N ASN A 42 -19.49 3.00 4.93
CA ASN A 42 -19.68 1.56 5.03
C ASN A 42 -20.39 1.21 6.35
N ASN A 43 -20.55 -0.08 6.63
CA ASN A 43 -21.18 -0.59 7.85
C ASN A 43 -20.15 -1.26 8.80
N ASP A 44 -18.87 -0.90 8.69
CA ASP A 44 -17.83 -1.45 9.56
C ASP A 44 -18.00 -0.88 10.98
N PRO A 45 -18.26 -1.72 12.01
CA PRO A 45 -18.41 -1.25 13.38
C PRO A 45 -17.06 -1.02 14.09
N GLY A 46 -15.94 -1.23 13.39
CA GLY A 46 -14.59 -1.11 13.92
C GLY A 46 -14.33 0.19 14.65
N ARG A 47 -13.59 0.10 15.76
CA ARG A 47 -13.15 1.25 16.56
C ARG A 47 -11.64 1.36 16.52
N MET A 48 -11.17 2.61 16.43
CA MET A 48 -9.78 2.94 16.71
C MET A 48 -9.55 2.87 18.22
N GLU A 49 -8.37 2.40 18.62
CA GLU A 49 -7.97 2.14 19.99
C GLU A 49 -6.78 3.04 20.40
N GLU A 50 -6.66 3.27 21.70
CA GLU A 50 -5.52 3.99 22.26
C GLU A 50 -4.22 3.25 21.96
N GLY A 51 -3.18 3.99 21.55
CA GLY A 51 -1.87 3.46 21.17
C GLY A 51 -1.73 3.09 19.69
N GLU A 52 -2.83 3.06 18.94
CA GLU A 52 -2.78 2.74 17.51
C GLU A 52 -2.19 3.88 16.66
N VAL A 53 -1.57 3.50 15.54
CA VAL A 53 -0.96 4.39 14.56
C VAL A 53 -1.66 4.19 13.23
N TYR A 54 -2.13 5.27 12.61
CA TYR A 54 -2.89 5.18 11.35
C TYR A 54 -2.27 6.01 10.25
N ALA A 55 -2.20 5.42 9.05
CA ALA A 55 -2.22 6.16 7.80
C ALA A 55 -3.65 6.65 7.55
N ILE A 56 -3.84 7.96 7.51
CA ILE A 56 -5.08 8.60 7.11
C ILE A 56 -4.85 9.20 5.73
N GLU A 57 -5.27 8.46 4.72
CA GLU A 57 -5.15 8.82 3.31
C GLU A 57 -6.52 8.86 2.63
N THR A 58 -6.68 9.79 1.70
CA THR A 58 -7.88 9.90 0.88
C THR A 58 -7.52 10.09 -0.58
N PHE A 59 -8.36 9.55 -1.45
CA PHE A 59 -8.14 9.57 -2.90
C PHE A 59 -9.36 10.17 -3.59
N GLY A 60 -9.18 11.31 -4.24
CA GLY A 60 -10.19 11.95 -5.08
C GLY A 60 -10.00 11.58 -6.54
N SER A 61 -11.09 11.27 -7.26
CA SER A 61 -11.05 10.88 -8.67
C SER A 61 -12.12 11.61 -9.49
N THR A 62 -11.78 11.95 -10.74
CA THR A 62 -12.74 12.39 -11.77
C THR A 62 -13.34 11.22 -12.57
N GLY A 63 -12.88 9.99 -12.30
CA GLY A 63 -13.25 8.76 -13.00
C GLY A 63 -14.43 8.00 -12.40
N LYS A 64 -14.29 6.67 -12.29
CA LYS A 64 -15.31 5.78 -11.72
C LYS A 64 -15.26 5.73 -10.19
N GLY A 65 -14.20 6.26 -9.58
CA GLY A 65 -13.97 6.16 -8.14
C GLY A 65 -13.71 4.71 -7.73
N VAL A 66 -13.01 3.94 -8.58
CA VAL A 66 -12.57 2.56 -8.32
C VAL A 66 -11.25 2.36 -9.01
N VAL A 67 -10.30 1.73 -8.32
CA VAL A 67 -9.05 1.28 -8.93
C VAL A 67 -9.08 -0.20 -9.27
N HIS A 68 -8.28 -0.57 -10.27
CA HIS A 68 -7.97 -1.95 -10.63
C HIS A 68 -6.47 -2.06 -10.88
N ASP A 69 -5.94 -3.27 -10.78
CA ASP A 69 -4.56 -3.55 -11.12
C ASP A 69 -4.32 -3.26 -12.61
N ASP A 70 -3.29 -2.47 -12.89
CA ASP A 70 -2.85 -2.17 -14.26
C ASP A 70 -1.32 -1.98 -14.30
N MET A 71 -0.75 -1.98 -15.51
CA MET A 71 0.68 -1.77 -15.79
C MET A 71 1.61 -2.83 -15.16
N GLU A 72 2.93 -2.59 -15.26
CA GLU A 72 3.93 -3.53 -14.76
C GLU A 72 4.14 -3.38 -13.24
N CYS A 73 4.04 -4.50 -12.50
CA CYS A 73 4.20 -4.49 -11.05
C CYS A 73 5.64 -4.10 -10.64
N SER A 74 5.74 -3.25 -9.63
CA SER A 74 7.04 -2.77 -9.11
C SER A 74 7.21 -3.00 -7.61
N HIS A 75 6.12 -2.96 -6.84
CA HIS A 75 6.13 -3.07 -5.38
C HIS A 75 5.84 -4.49 -4.94
N HIS A 76 6.57 -4.93 -3.92
CA HIS A 76 6.49 -6.28 -3.37
C HIS A 76 6.71 -6.22 -1.87
N MET A 77 6.11 -7.13 -1.14
CA MET A 77 6.33 -7.29 0.31
C MET A 77 6.27 -8.77 0.65
N ILE A 78 7.03 -9.23 1.64
CA ILE A 78 6.78 -10.55 2.21
C ILE A 78 5.42 -10.51 2.90
N ASP A 79 4.59 -11.54 2.70
CA ASP A 79 3.38 -11.71 3.50
C ASP A 79 3.79 -11.78 4.98
N PHE A 80 3.26 -10.87 5.80
CA PHE A 80 3.64 -10.71 7.20
C PHE A 80 3.50 -12.03 7.98
N ASP A 81 2.45 -12.81 7.69
CA ASP A 81 2.19 -14.10 8.34
C ASP A 81 3.12 -15.21 7.84
N MET A 82 3.84 -15.00 6.74
CA MET A 82 4.78 -15.95 6.15
C MET A 82 6.23 -15.70 6.55
N PHE A 83 6.59 -14.49 7.02
CA PHE A 83 7.98 -14.09 7.28
C PHE A 83 8.77 -15.02 8.19
N GLN A 84 8.11 -15.70 9.13
CA GLN A 84 8.75 -16.64 10.07
C GLN A 84 8.40 -18.10 9.79
N LYS A 85 7.61 -18.38 8.75
CA LYS A 85 7.19 -19.75 8.44
C LYS A 85 8.25 -20.44 7.58
N PRO A 86 8.68 -21.66 7.95
CA PRO A 86 9.59 -22.42 7.10
C PRO A 86 8.86 -22.86 5.82
N VAL A 87 9.18 -22.21 4.69
CA VAL A 87 8.64 -22.59 3.39
C VAL A 87 9.69 -23.35 2.58
N PRO A 88 9.43 -24.61 2.18
CA PRO A 88 10.41 -25.40 1.43
C PRO A 88 10.53 -24.90 -0.02
N ILE A 89 11.49 -24.00 -0.27
CA ILE A 89 11.81 -23.52 -1.62
C ILE A 89 12.84 -24.46 -2.27
N ARG A 90 12.43 -25.16 -3.33
CA ARG A 90 13.32 -26.08 -4.09
C ARG A 90 14.34 -25.34 -4.95
N ASP A 91 13.95 -24.25 -5.60
CA ASP A 91 14.83 -23.45 -6.46
C ASP A 91 15.91 -22.74 -5.62
N PRO A 92 17.21 -23.05 -5.83
CA PRO A 92 18.29 -22.43 -5.07
C PRO A 92 18.39 -20.92 -5.29
N LYS A 93 18.00 -20.40 -6.46
CA LYS A 93 18.02 -18.95 -6.73
C LYS A 93 16.89 -18.24 -6.00
N ALA A 94 15.68 -18.80 -6.01
CA ALA A 94 14.56 -18.27 -5.22
C ALA A 94 14.87 -18.30 -3.72
N ARG A 95 15.51 -19.36 -3.23
CA ARG A 95 15.93 -19.45 -1.82
C ARG A 95 17.01 -18.41 -1.47
N ALA A 96 17.98 -18.19 -2.35
CA ALA A 96 18.99 -17.16 -2.16
C ALA A 96 18.38 -15.75 -2.14
N LEU A 97 17.47 -15.47 -3.09
CA LEU A 97 16.76 -14.19 -3.14
C LEU A 97 15.89 -13.97 -1.89
N LEU A 98 15.16 -14.99 -1.41
CA LEU A 98 14.37 -14.86 -0.19
C LEU A 98 15.26 -14.50 1.01
N LYS A 99 16.39 -15.19 1.19
CA LYS A 99 17.34 -14.86 2.28
C LYS A 99 17.85 -13.43 2.20
N HIS A 100 18.11 -12.93 0.98
CA HIS A 100 18.48 -11.54 0.77
C HIS A 100 17.35 -10.60 1.20
N ILE A 101 16.12 -10.87 0.75
CA ILE A 101 14.94 -10.06 1.08
C ILE A 101 14.70 -10.04 2.59
N GLU A 102 14.70 -11.20 3.24
CA GLU A 102 14.49 -11.34 4.69
C GLU A 102 15.52 -10.55 5.48
N LYS A 103 16.80 -10.65 5.09
CA LYS A 103 17.89 -9.95 5.76
C LYS A 103 17.84 -8.44 5.53
N LYS A 104 17.46 -7.99 4.33
CA LYS A 104 17.58 -6.59 3.91
C LYS A 104 16.33 -5.76 4.21
N TYR A 105 15.15 -6.33 3.98
CA TYR A 105 13.86 -5.64 4.04
C TYR A 105 12.98 -6.18 5.16
N GLY A 106 13.15 -7.45 5.55
CA GLY A 106 12.24 -8.11 6.47
C GLY A 106 10.82 -8.14 5.89
N THR A 107 9.86 -7.62 6.64
CA THR A 107 8.46 -7.45 6.23
C THR A 107 8.15 -6.07 5.62
N LEU A 108 9.13 -5.18 5.48
CA LEU A 108 8.92 -3.88 4.84
C LEU A 108 8.75 -4.04 3.33
N PRO A 109 7.96 -3.16 2.67
CA PRO A 109 7.81 -3.18 1.22
C PRO A 109 9.11 -2.75 0.51
N TRP A 110 9.30 -3.29 -0.69
CA TRP A 110 10.47 -3.03 -1.53
C TRP A 110 10.10 -3.12 -3.01
N SER A 111 11.02 -2.67 -3.86
CA SER A 111 10.84 -2.61 -5.32
C SER A 111 11.91 -3.37 -6.09
N ARG A 112 11.60 -3.75 -7.34
CA ARG A 112 12.56 -4.38 -8.27
C ARG A 112 13.85 -3.56 -8.46
N ARG A 113 13.73 -2.22 -8.43
CA ARG A 113 14.89 -1.31 -8.49
C ARG A 113 15.82 -1.46 -7.28
N GLN A 114 15.28 -1.67 -6.09
CA GLN A 114 16.10 -1.85 -4.89
C GLN A 114 16.85 -3.19 -4.94
N LEU A 115 16.21 -4.25 -5.45
CA LEU A 115 16.90 -5.52 -5.73
C LEU A 115 18.07 -5.35 -6.74
N THR A 116 17.84 -4.64 -7.85
CA THR A 116 18.90 -4.31 -8.81
C THR A 116 20.05 -3.54 -8.15
N ARG A 117 19.75 -2.54 -7.31
CA ARG A 117 20.77 -1.76 -6.58
C ARG A 117 21.56 -2.61 -5.59
N ASP A 118 20.93 -3.63 -5.01
CA ASP A 118 21.60 -4.58 -4.11
C ASP A 118 22.46 -5.62 -4.85
N GLY A 119 22.42 -5.64 -6.20
CA GLY A 119 23.18 -6.58 -7.03
C GLY A 119 22.38 -7.80 -7.51
N GLU A 120 21.10 -7.92 -7.15
CA GLU A 120 20.21 -9.01 -7.55
C GLU A 120 19.68 -8.82 -8.98
N ASN A 121 20.56 -8.74 -9.98
CA ASN A 121 20.21 -8.35 -11.35
C ASN A 121 19.38 -9.38 -12.13
N LYS A 122 19.30 -10.63 -11.67
CA LYS A 122 18.54 -11.72 -12.32
C LYS A 122 17.37 -12.20 -11.45
N HIS A 123 16.73 -11.28 -10.73
CA HIS A 123 15.71 -11.60 -9.72
C HIS A 123 14.33 -11.98 -10.29
N LEU A 124 13.99 -11.69 -11.56
CA LEU A 124 12.62 -11.81 -12.07
C LEU A 124 12.01 -13.22 -11.93
N MET A 125 12.73 -14.26 -12.37
CA MET A 125 12.24 -15.65 -12.27
C MET A 125 12.23 -16.17 -10.81
N PRO A 126 13.30 -15.99 -10.02
CA PRO A 126 13.28 -16.28 -8.58
C PRO A 126 12.13 -15.61 -7.84
N LEU A 127 11.87 -14.32 -8.12
CA LEU A 127 10.79 -13.56 -7.52
C LEU A 127 9.42 -14.12 -7.91
N LYS A 128 9.20 -14.45 -9.18
CA LYS A 128 7.97 -15.11 -9.63
C LYS A 128 7.73 -16.42 -8.86
N SER A 129 8.77 -17.20 -8.57
CA SER A 129 8.66 -18.41 -7.75
C SER A 129 8.22 -18.11 -6.32
N LEU A 130 8.72 -17.03 -5.70
CA LEU A 130 8.32 -16.61 -4.35
C LEU A 130 6.87 -16.10 -4.31
N ILE A 131 6.45 -15.38 -5.35
CA ILE A 131 5.07 -14.91 -5.52
C ILE A 131 4.11 -16.09 -5.67
N ASN A 132 4.42 -17.04 -6.56
CA ASN A 132 3.60 -18.23 -6.78
C ASN A 132 3.51 -19.13 -5.53
N ALA A 133 4.51 -19.05 -4.65
CA ALA A 133 4.52 -19.75 -3.37
C ALA A 133 3.73 -19.03 -2.26
N GLY A 134 3.18 -17.83 -2.53
CA GLY A 134 2.47 -17.02 -1.54
C GLY A 134 3.37 -16.39 -0.47
N ILE A 135 4.68 -16.41 -0.65
CA ILE A 135 5.63 -15.84 0.32
C ILE A 135 5.75 -14.33 0.13
N VAL A 136 5.74 -13.90 -1.14
CA VAL A 136 5.83 -12.49 -1.53
C VAL A 136 4.52 -12.09 -2.19
N VAL A 137 3.94 -10.99 -1.70
CA VAL A 137 2.74 -10.39 -2.27
C VAL A 137 3.14 -9.29 -3.27
N PRO A 138 2.69 -9.36 -4.54
CA PRO A 138 2.86 -8.27 -5.48
C PRO A 138 1.82 -7.18 -5.25
N TYR A 139 2.24 -5.92 -5.35
CA TYR A 139 1.38 -4.73 -5.28
C TYR A 139 1.52 -3.96 -6.61
N PRO A 140 0.74 -4.32 -7.64
CA PRO A 140 0.77 -3.61 -8.91
C PRO A 140 0.21 -2.19 -8.78
N PRO A 141 0.50 -1.30 -9.74
CA PRO A 141 -0.17 -0.01 -9.82
C PRO A 141 -1.70 -0.15 -9.81
N LEU A 142 -2.35 0.72 -9.04
CA LEU A 142 -3.80 0.77 -8.88
C LEU A 142 -4.34 1.98 -9.63
N CYS A 143 -5.07 1.74 -10.73
CA CYS A 143 -5.51 2.77 -11.67
C CYS A 143 -7.04 2.87 -11.73
N ASP A 144 -7.58 4.08 -11.76
CA ASP A 144 -8.96 4.31 -12.23
C ASP A 144 -8.96 4.31 -13.79
N ILE A 145 -10.09 4.57 -14.43
CA ILE A 145 -10.23 4.51 -15.89
C ILE A 145 -9.25 5.46 -16.60
N ARG A 146 -8.77 5.03 -17.76
CA ARG A 146 -7.92 5.85 -18.64
C ARG A 146 -8.56 7.22 -18.89
N GLY A 147 -7.76 8.28 -18.75
CA GLY A 147 -8.17 9.67 -18.93
C GLY A 147 -8.84 10.30 -17.71
N SER A 148 -9.00 9.56 -16.61
CA SER A 148 -9.34 10.16 -15.32
C SER A 148 -8.11 10.76 -14.63
N PHE A 149 -8.36 11.64 -13.68
CA PHE A 149 -7.36 12.26 -12.83
C PHE A 149 -7.61 11.85 -11.39
N VAL A 150 -6.54 11.52 -10.67
CA VAL A 150 -6.58 11.12 -9.26
C VAL A 150 -5.64 12.02 -8.47
N SER A 151 -6.08 12.46 -7.29
CA SER A 151 -5.25 13.11 -6.29
C SER A 151 -5.29 12.34 -4.97
N GLN A 152 -4.21 12.42 -4.19
CA GLN A 152 -4.08 11.81 -2.87
C GLN A 152 -3.51 12.84 -1.90
N MET A 153 -3.91 12.76 -0.63
CA MET A 153 -3.21 13.35 0.49
C MET A 153 -3.20 12.35 1.66
N GLU A 154 -2.13 12.33 2.43
CA GLU A 154 -1.93 11.38 3.53
C GLU A 154 -1.19 12.01 4.72
N HIS A 155 -1.59 11.64 5.93
CA HIS A 155 -0.75 11.77 7.12
C HIS A 155 -0.74 10.52 7.97
N THR A 156 0.34 10.37 8.75
CA THR A 156 0.40 9.44 9.86
C THR A 156 -0.11 10.12 11.14
N VAL A 157 -0.99 9.44 11.85
CA VAL A 157 -1.62 9.91 13.09
C VAL A 157 -1.36 8.90 14.21
N LEU A 158 -0.91 9.39 15.36
CA LEU A 158 -0.73 8.63 16.59
C LEU A 158 -1.90 8.91 17.53
N LEU A 159 -2.57 7.85 18.00
CA LEU A 159 -3.61 7.93 19.01
C LEU A 159 -3.00 7.75 20.40
N ARG A 160 -2.27 8.76 20.88
CA ARG A 160 -1.61 8.72 22.19
C ARG A 160 -2.65 8.75 23.32
N PRO A 161 -2.32 8.24 24.52
CA PRO A 161 -3.24 8.28 25.66
C PRO A 161 -3.73 9.69 26.04
N THR A 162 -2.90 10.70 25.78
CA THR A 162 -3.17 12.09 26.18
C THR A 162 -3.65 12.98 25.04
N CYS A 163 -3.45 12.57 23.79
CA CYS A 163 -3.78 13.39 22.62
C CYS A 163 -3.77 12.59 21.32
N LYS A 164 -4.33 13.18 20.27
CA LYS A 164 -4.10 12.74 18.90
C LYS A 164 -3.02 13.61 18.29
N GLU A 165 -1.96 13.00 17.76
CA GLU A 165 -0.83 13.69 17.17
C GLU A 165 -0.72 13.35 15.67
N ILE A 166 -0.73 14.37 14.82
CA ILE A 166 -0.46 14.21 13.38
C ILE A 166 1.06 14.32 13.20
N ILE A 167 1.76 13.21 13.37
CA ILE A 167 3.23 13.20 13.48
C ILE A 167 3.92 13.63 12.18
N SER A 168 3.25 13.49 11.03
CA SER A 168 3.79 13.87 9.72
C SER A 168 3.31 15.24 9.22
N ARG A 169 2.70 16.07 10.09
CA ARG A 169 2.28 17.44 9.72
C ARG A 169 3.48 18.34 9.46
N GLY A 170 3.48 19.06 8.34
CA GLY A 170 4.45 20.11 8.03
C GLY A 170 3.79 21.48 7.85
N ASP A 171 4.61 22.48 7.50
CA ASP A 171 4.14 23.82 7.09
C ASP A 171 3.59 23.83 5.65
N ASP A 172 3.80 22.75 4.91
CA ASP A 172 3.33 22.54 3.55
C ASP A 172 1.90 21.98 3.51
N PHE A 173 1.64 20.84 4.15
CA PHE A 173 0.32 20.20 4.15
C PHE A 173 0.05 19.24 5.31
#